data_AF-A0A292IJI8-F1
#
_entry.id   AF-A0A292IJI8-F1
#
_cell.length_a   1.000
_cell.length_b   1.000
_cell.length_c   1.000
_cell.angle_alpha   90.00
_cell.angle_beta   90.00
_cell.angle_gamma   90.00
#
_symmetry.space_group_name_H-M   'P 1'
#
loop_
_entity.id
_entity.type
_entity.pdbx_description
1 polymer ?
#
loop_
_entity_poly.entity_id
_entity_poly.type
_entity_poly.pdbx_seq_one_letter_code
_entity_poly.pdbx_strand_id
1 'polypeptide(L)'
;MAVLDDLINKITDLELRKLIKNEVEKLNKQKKFGLVYEDHLPEFTILYDSPINIGSKVTFRDQKINNIYVVTNIKDKTAKIFDLKVGKELESPIDNLVIVAEFGEPIYLI
;
A
#
# COMPACT_ATOMS: atom_id res chain seq x y z
N MET A 1 31.07 1.07 6.17
CA MET A 1 31.37 2.32 5.44
C MET A 1 32.81 2.80 5.64
N ALA A 2 33.38 2.83 6.84
CA ALA A 2 34.67 3.51 7.11
C ALA A 2 35.90 3.02 6.31
N VAL A 3 35.97 1.74 5.92
CA VAL A 3 37.13 1.20 5.18
C VAL A 3 37.18 1.71 3.73
N LEU A 4 36.02 1.92 3.09
CA LEU A 4 35.95 2.38 1.70
C LEU A 4 36.38 3.84 1.59
N ASP A 5 35.94 4.68 2.52
CA ASP A 5 36.35 6.09 2.59
C ASP A 5 37.86 6.23 2.90
N ASP A 6 38.42 5.35 3.74
CA ASP A 6 39.87 5.31 4.02
C ASP A 6 40.69 4.96 2.76
N LEU A 7 40.20 4.04 1.93
CA LEU A 7 40.84 3.69 0.65
C LEU A 7 40.74 4.83 -0.38
N ILE A 8 39.60 5.52 -0.44
CA ILE A 8 39.43 6.69 -1.32
C ILE A 8 40.39 7.82 -0.91
N ASN A 9 40.65 7.97 0.38
CA ASN A 9 41.58 8.99 0.90
C ASN A 9 43.06 8.68 0.60
N LYS A 10 43.41 7.42 0.27
CA LYS A 10 44.77 7.02 -0.12
C LYS A 10 45.08 7.32 -1.60
N ILE A 11 44.09 7.73 -2.39
CA ILE A 11 44.28 8.11 -3.79
C ILE A 11 45.02 9.46 -3.84
N THR A 12 46.23 9.46 -4.40
CA THR A 12 47.11 10.64 -4.50
C THR A 12 46.63 11.64 -5.56
N ASP A 13 45.92 11.15 -6.58
CA ASP A 13 45.32 11.97 -7.62
C ASP A 13 44.00 12.59 -7.14
N LEU A 14 43.98 13.93 -7.08
CA LEU A 14 42.85 14.70 -6.56
C LEU A 14 41.61 14.63 -7.46
N GLU A 15 41.81 14.53 -8.78
CA GLU A 15 40.70 14.45 -9.74
C GLU A 15 40.07 13.06 -9.70
N LEU A 16 40.90 12.01 -9.69
CA LEU A 16 40.43 10.63 -9.58
C LEU A 16 39.72 10.37 -8.25
N ARG A 17 40.22 10.94 -7.14
CA ARG A 17 39.59 10.85 -5.82
C ARG A 17 38.19 11.45 -5.81
N LYS A 18 37.98 12.61 -6.43
CA LYS A 18 36.67 13.26 -6.50
C LYS A 18 35.68 12.46 -7.33
N LEU A 19 36.10 11.94 -8.48
CA LEU A 19 35.26 11.14 -9.36
C LEU A 19 34.77 9.87 -8.66
N ILE A 20 35.68 9.12 -8.03
CA ILE A 20 35.35 7.89 -7.32
C ILE A 20 34.47 8.18 -6.10
N LYS A 21 34.75 9.25 -5.34
CA LYS A 21 33.92 9.64 -4.19
C LYS A 21 32.49 9.93 -4.61
N ASN A 22 32.30 10.72 -5.68
CA ASN A 22 30.98 11.05 -6.19
C ASN A 22 30.22 9.79 -6.66
N GLU A 23 30.91 8.86 -7.32
CA GLU A 23 30.29 7.61 -7.78
C GLU A 23 29.92 6.69 -6.61
N VAL A 24 30.75 6.62 -5.58
CA VAL A 24 30.45 5.89 -4.34
C VAL A 24 29.28 6.53 -3.57
N GLU A 25 29.19 7.85 -3.53
CA GLU A 25 28.03 8.56 -2.93
C GLU A 25 26.74 8.28 -3.69
N LYS A 26 26.77 8.22 -5.03
CA LYS A 26 25.62 7.80 -5.84
C LYS A 26 25.23 6.35 -5.57
N LEU A 27 26.21 5.45 -5.51
CA LEU A 27 25.98 4.03 -5.21
C LEU A 27 25.42 3.84 -3.79
N ASN A 28 25.86 4.62 -2.81
CA ASN A 28 25.30 4.62 -1.45
C ASN A 28 23.86 5.16 -1.42
N LYS A 29 23.53 6.17 -2.22
CA LYS A 29 22.15 6.66 -2.36
C LYS A 29 21.23 5.64 -3.03
N GLN A 30 21.76 4.81 -3.94
CA GLN A 30 21.00 3.77 -4.64
C GLN A 30 20.93 2.44 -3.88
N LYS A 31 21.94 2.09 -3.08
CA LYS A 31 21.91 0.94 -2.16
C LYS A 31 21.09 1.26 -0.93
N LYS A 32 19.76 1.12 -1.04
CA LYS A 32 18.91 0.78 0.11
C LYS A 32 19.28 -0.63 0.60
N PHE A 33 20.39 -0.77 1.32
CA PHE A 33 20.59 -1.96 2.16
C PHE A 33 19.93 -1.72 3.50
N GLY A 34 18.71 -2.21 3.56
CA GLY A 34 17.77 -2.11 4.65
C GLY A 34 16.45 -2.44 3.99
N LEU A 35 15.76 -3.47 4.48
CA LEU A 35 14.53 -4.01 3.92
C LEU A 35 13.84 -2.96 3.05
N VAL A 36 13.93 -3.14 1.73
CA VAL A 36 13.09 -2.41 0.82
C VAL A 36 11.71 -2.98 1.15
N TYR A 37 11.06 -2.37 2.15
CA TYR A 37 9.62 -2.27 2.14
C TYR A 37 9.37 -1.57 0.82
N GLU A 38 9.13 -2.37 -0.22
CA GLU A 38 8.11 -2.01 -1.17
C GLU A 38 6.98 -1.51 -0.28
N ASP A 39 6.55 -0.26 -0.47
CA ASP A 39 5.24 0.14 0.06
C ASP A 39 4.27 -0.84 -0.61
N HIS A 40 4.09 -2.02 -0.02
CA HIS A 40 3.05 -2.94 -0.36
C HIS A 40 1.81 -2.13 -0.03
N LEU A 41 1.24 -1.49 -1.06
CA LEU A 41 -0.17 -1.15 -1.04
C LEU A 41 -0.85 -2.40 -0.49
N PRO A 42 -1.59 -2.30 0.62
CA PRO A 42 -2.18 -3.47 1.23
C PRO A 42 -2.86 -4.28 0.13
N GLU A 43 -2.43 -5.52 -0.05
CA GLU A 43 -2.93 -6.33 -1.16
C GLU A 43 -4.39 -6.62 -0.89
N PHE A 44 -5.25 -5.79 -1.48
CA PHE A 44 -6.68 -5.89 -1.34
C PHE A 44 -7.17 -7.08 -2.16
N THR A 45 -7.72 -8.08 -1.48
CA THR A 45 -8.36 -9.21 -2.12
C THR A 45 -9.87 -9.00 -2.16
N ILE A 46 -10.43 -9.12 -3.36
CA ILE A 46 -11.88 -9.11 -3.55
C ILE A 46 -12.41 -10.47 -3.13
N LEU A 47 -13.32 -10.48 -2.15
CA LEU A 47 -13.99 -11.69 -1.69
C LEU A 47 -15.38 -11.75 -2.33
N TYR A 48 -15.51 -12.53 -3.41
CA TYR A 48 -16.78 -12.71 -4.11
C TYR A 48 -17.77 -13.59 -3.34
N ASP A 49 -17.27 -14.50 -2.49
CA ASP A 49 -18.08 -15.53 -1.83
C ASP A 49 -18.57 -15.15 -0.43
N SER A 50 -18.28 -13.93 0.03
CA SER A 50 -18.61 -13.50 1.40
C SER A 50 -19.82 -12.55 1.43
N PRO A 51 -20.81 -12.79 2.31
CA PRO A 51 -22.00 -11.96 2.42
C PRO A 51 -21.68 -10.59 3.00
N ILE A 52 -22.20 -9.53 2.38
CA ILE A 52 -22.00 -8.14 2.83
C ILE A 52 -22.75 -7.92 4.14
N ASN A 53 -22.01 -7.68 5.22
CA ASN A 53 -22.55 -7.39 6.55
C ASN A 53 -22.30 -5.92 6.92
N ILE A 54 -23.09 -5.40 7.87
CA ILE A 54 -22.83 -4.09 8.49
C ILE A 54 -21.44 -4.12 9.14
N GLY A 55 -20.62 -3.09 8.87
CA GLY A 55 -19.22 -2.99 9.28
C GLY A 55 -18.22 -3.56 8.28
N SER A 56 -18.67 -4.25 7.21
CA SER A 56 -17.76 -4.79 6.20
C SER A 56 -17.12 -3.68 5.36
N LYS A 57 -15.84 -3.87 5.02
CA LYS A 57 -15.14 -3.07 4.01
C LYS A 57 -15.55 -3.55 2.62
N VAL A 58 -16.04 -2.64 1.79
CA VAL A 58 -16.53 -2.94 0.44
C VAL A 58 -15.96 -1.97 -0.59
N THR A 59 -15.92 -2.39 -1.84
CA THR A 59 -15.66 -1.53 -3.00
C THR A 59 -16.65 -1.83 -4.11
N PHE A 60 -16.65 -1.01 -5.16
CA PHE A 60 -17.49 -1.23 -6.34
C PHE A 60 -16.86 -2.30 -7.23
N ARG A 61 -17.64 -3.28 -7.69
CA ARG A 61 -17.17 -4.41 -8.51
C ARG A 61 -16.49 -3.97 -9.82
N ASP A 62 -16.94 -2.86 -10.41
CA ASP A 62 -16.50 -2.38 -11.73
C ASP A 62 -15.32 -1.39 -11.70
N GLN A 63 -14.87 -0.95 -10.52
CA GLN A 63 -13.78 0.01 -10.41
C GLN A 63 -12.52 -0.65 -9.86
N LYS A 64 -11.35 -0.20 -10.32
CA LYS A 64 -10.08 -0.49 -9.61
C LYS A 64 -10.29 -0.17 -8.14
N ILE A 65 -9.74 -1.00 -7.24
CA ILE A 65 -9.80 -0.83 -5.78
C ILE A 65 -9.03 0.44 -5.40
N ASN A 66 -9.64 1.59 -5.67
CA ASN A 66 -9.07 2.89 -5.43
C ASN A 66 -9.64 3.44 -4.13
N ASN A 67 -10.92 3.15 -3.86
CA ASN A 67 -11.62 3.56 -2.65
C ASN A 67 -12.26 2.36 -1.95
N ILE A 68 -12.18 2.38 -0.63
CA ILE A 68 -12.82 1.43 0.28
C ILE A 68 -13.88 2.19 1.04
N TYR A 69 -15.05 1.57 1.12
CA TYR A 69 -16.20 2.07 1.84
C TYR A 69 -16.53 1.13 2.99
N VAL A 70 -17.16 1.65 4.03
CA VAL A 70 -17.64 0.84 5.16
C VAL A 70 -19.16 0.80 5.13
N VAL A 71 -19.74 -0.40 5.19
CA VAL A 71 -21.20 -0.55 5.22
C VAL A 71 -21.74 -0.12 6.58
N THR A 72 -22.58 0.91 6.63
CA THR A 72 -23.19 1.40 7.88
C THR A 72 -24.59 0.86 8.10
N ASN A 73 -25.31 0.52 7.03
CA ASN A 73 -26.65 -0.03 7.13
C ASN A 73 -26.99 -0.83 5.87
N ILE A 74 -27.85 -1.85 6.00
CA ILE A 74 -28.36 -2.64 4.88
C ILE A 74 -29.87 -2.70 5.01
N LYS A 75 -30.58 -2.26 3.97
CA LYS A 75 -32.04 -2.38 3.86
C LYS A 75 -32.41 -3.05 2.55
N ASP A 76 -33.06 -4.21 2.66
CA ASP A 76 -33.50 -5.04 1.54
C ASP A 76 -32.37 -5.36 0.56
N LYS A 77 -32.22 -4.56 -0.50
CA LYS A 77 -31.20 -4.71 -1.54
C LYS A 77 -30.26 -3.50 -1.68
N THR A 78 -30.38 -2.53 -0.78
CA THR A 78 -29.60 -1.30 -0.80
C THR A 78 -28.74 -1.22 0.46
N ALA A 79 -27.43 -1.06 0.29
CA ALA A 79 -26.49 -0.80 1.36
C ALA A 79 -26.20 0.70 1.44
N LYS A 80 -26.25 1.24 2.66
CA LYS A 80 -25.62 2.51 3.00
C LYS A 80 -24.15 2.26 3.26
N ILE A 81 -23.30 2.97 2.53
CA ILE A 81 -21.86 2.89 2.60
C ILE A 81 -21.29 4.26 2.96
N PHE A 82 -20.25 4.27 3.78
CA PHE A 82 -19.55 5.48 4.20
C PHE A 82 -18.18 5.53 3.51
N ASP A 83 -17.90 6.62 2.79
CA ASP A 83 -16.62 6.88 2.18
C ASP A 83 -15.63 7.39 3.23
N LEU A 84 -14.60 6.60 3.54
CA LEU A 84 -13.57 6.96 4.52
C LEU A 84 -12.65 8.10 4.06
N LYS A 85 -12.54 8.36 2.74
CA LYS A 85 -11.70 9.43 2.20
C LYS A 85 -12.42 10.77 2.15
N VAL A 86 -13.70 10.75 1.75
CA VAL A 86 -14.49 11.98 1.53
C VAL A 86 -15.40 12.29 2.74
N GLY A 87 -15.63 11.32 3.63
CA GLY A 87 -16.50 11.48 4.79
C GLY A 87 -17.98 11.62 4.43
N LYS A 88 -18.42 10.97 3.35
CA LYS A 88 -19.81 11.05 2.85
C LYS A 88 -20.49 9.68 2.95
N GLU A 89 -21.77 9.71 3.32
CA GLU A 89 -22.66 8.57 3.16
C GLU A 89 -23.21 8.51 1.73
N LEU A 90 -23.22 7.31 1.17
CA LEU A 90 -23.76 6.98 -0.13
C LEU A 90 -24.67 5.77 0.01
N GLU A 91 -25.64 5.66 -0.89
CA GLU A 91 -26.49 4.48 -1.01
C GLU A 91 -26.18 3.77 -2.32
N SER A 92 -26.00 2.45 -2.26
CA SER A 92 -25.74 1.64 -3.43
C SER A 92 -26.40 0.27 -3.36
N PRO A 93 -26.84 -0.31 -4.49
CA PRO A 93 -27.29 -1.69 -4.53
C PRO A 93 -26.19 -2.65 -4.06
N ILE A 94 -26.57 -3.65 -3.26
CA ILE A 94 -25.65 -4.68 -2.75
C ILE A 94 -24.98 -5.45 -3.90
N ASP A 95 -25.71 -5.69 -5.00
CA ASP A 95 -25.19 -6.39 -6.19
C ASP A 95 -24.00 -5.71 -6.85
N ASN A 96 -23.86 -4.39 -6.68
CA ASN A 96 -22.75 -3.61 -7.25
C ASN A 96 -21.52 -3.56 -6.32
N LEU A 97 -21.66 -4.04 -5.09
CA LEU A 97 -20.63 -4.01 -4.07
C LEU A 97 -19.96 -5.37 -3.96
N VAL A 98 -18.67 -5.36 -3.64
CA VAL A 98 -17.89 -6.55 -3.32
C VAL A 98 -17.07 -6.29 -2.07
N ILE A 99 -16.90 -7.33 -1.25
CA ILE A 99 -16.12 -7.23 -0.02
C ILE A 99 -14.65 -7.15 -0.38
N VAL A 100 -13.94 -6.26 0.31
CA VAL A 100 -12.50 -6.12 0.21
C VAL A 100 -11.90 -6.51 1.55
N ALA A 101 -11.07 -7.54 1.55
CA ALA A 101 -10.24 -7.88 2.70
C ALA A 101 -8.82 -7.34 2.49
N GLU A 102 -8.27 -6.80 3.57
CA GLU A 102 -6.88 -6.33 3.62
C GLU A 102 -5.98 -7.48 4.09
N PHE A 103 -4.82 -7.65 3.47
CA PHE A 103 -3.87 -8.69 3.85
C PHE A 103 -3.40 -8.49 5.30
N GLY A 104 -3.74 -9.44 6.18
CA GLY A 104 -3.46 -9.39 7.62
C GLY A 104 -4.69 -9.28 8.52
N GLU A 105 -5.88 -9.00 7.97
CA GLU A 105 -7.14 -9.13 8.72
C GLU A 105 -7.60 -10.59 8.76
N PRO A 106 -8.09 -11.08 9.92
CA PRO A 106 -8.64 -12.42 10.02
C PRO A 106 -9.85 -12.53 9.08
N ILE A 107 -9.71 -13.37 8.06
CA ILE A 107 -10.74 -13.59 7.03
C ILE A 107 -11.93 -14.39 7.60
N TYR A 108 -11.76 -14.96 8.80
CA TYR A 108 -12.80 -15.64 9.57
C TYR A 108 -12.85 -15.08 10.98
N LEU A 109 -14.04 -14.60 11.40
CA LEU A 109 -14.33 -14.44 12.82
C LEU A 109 -14.38 -15.83 13.46
N ILE A 110 -13.60 -16.04 14.51
CA ILE A 110 -13.86 -17.05 15.55
C ILE A 110 -14.93 -16.48 16.49
#